data_AF-A0A0C1EQG4-F1
#
_entry.id   AF-A0A0C1EQG4-F1
#
_cell.length_a   1.000
_cell.length_b   1.000
_cell.length_c   1.000
_cell.angle_alpha   90.00
_cell.angle_beta   90.00
_cell.angle_gamma   90.00
#
_symmetry.space_group_name_H-M   'P 1'
#
loop_
_entity.id
_entity.type
_entity.pdbx_description
1 polymer ?
#
loop_
_entity_poly.entity_id
_entity_poly.type
_entity_poly.pdbx_seq_one_letter_code
_entity_poly.pdbx_strand_id
1 'polypeptide(L)'
;MGFVSFDLKDFEIFMDDRFSEFTLSKKVKQKLKDKAWLKKQIAAGKTAQEIMEFSDETMAKFYQAAYYLFERKRYVDAANAFLFLATLNPHNHDYWLGLGMATQLSGHWEAAIDAYEMAAINRLDSP
;
A
#
# COMPACT_ATOMS: atom_id res chain seq x y z
N MET A 1 -0.34 5.77 38.91
CA MET A 1 0.00 5.70 37.47
C MET A 1 -1.30 5.90 36.70
N GLY A 2 -1.53 7.11 36.17
CA GLY A 2 -2.79 7.44 35.48
C GLY A 2 -2.82 6.82 34.08
N PHE A 3 -3.80 5.97 33.83
CA PHE A 3 -4.16 5.58 32.47
C PHE A 3 -4.83 6.79 31.83
N VAL A 4 -4.18 7.39 30.82
CA VAL A 4 -4.84 8.35 29.95
C VAL A 4 -5.92 7.57 29.21
N SER A 5 -7.17 7.82 29.57
CA SER A 5 -8.35 7.34 28.87
C SER A 5 -8.32 7.91 27.46
N PHE A 6 -7.93 7.11 26.47
CA PHE A 6 -8.07 7.45 25.07
C PHE A 6 -9.56 7.43 24.72
N ASP A 7 -10.16 8.59 24.45
CA ASP A 7 -11.58 8.72 24.12
C ASP A 7 -11.85 8.03 22.77
N LEU A 8 -13.00 7.35 22.64
CA LEU A 8 -13.46 6.80 21.36
C LEU A 8 -13.59 7.90 20.29
N LYS A 9 -13.86 9.14 20.71
CA LYS A 9 -13.87 10.31 19.83
C LYS A 9 -12.49 10.69 19.33
N ASP A 10 -11.45 10.61 20.16
CA ASP A 10 -10.07 10.85 19.74
C ASP A 10 -9.62 9.76 18.75
N PHE A 11 -10.09 8.52 18.93
CA PHE A 11 -9.86 7.43 17.98
C PHE A 11 -10.60 7.63 16.65
N GLU A 12 -11.86 8.07 16.67
CA GLU A 12 -12.63 8.38 15.46
C GLU A 12 -12.05 9.58 14.71
N ILE A 13 -11.68 10.67 15.39
CA ILE A 13 -11.05 11.85 14.78
C ILE A 13 -9.66 11.49 14.23
N PHE A 14 -8.88 10.71 14.97
CA PHE A 14 -7.59 10.18 14.51
C PHE A 14 -7.71 9.21 13.33
N MET A 15 -8.83 8.52 13.18
CA MET A 15 -9.12 7.67 12.02
C MET A 15 -9.59 8.52 10.84
N ASP A 16 -10.52 9.46 11.04
CA ASP A 16 -11.12 10.30 9.99
C ASP A 16 -10.09 11.20 9.29
N ASP A 17 -9.22 11.88 10.06
CA ASP A 17 -8.15 12.71 9.49
C ASP A 17 -7.19 11.90 8.62
N ARG A 18 -6.85 10.66 9.04
CA ARG A 18 -5.97 9.77 8.26
C ARG A 18 -6.62 9.33 6.95
N PHE A 19 -7.94 9.12 6.90
CA PHE A 19 -8.62 8.69 5.68
C PHE A 19 -8.95 9.84 4.72
N SER A 20 -9.08 11.08 5.21
CA SER A 20 -9.26 12.27 4.37
C SER A 20 -8.10 12.48 3.39
N GLU A 21 -6.87 12.15 3.83
CA GLU A 21 -5.63 12.24 3.04
C GLU A 21 -5.51 11.16 1.96
N PHE A 22 -6.24 10.04 2.07
CA PHE A 22 -6.19 8.95 1.10
C PHE A 22 -7.14 9.14 -0.09
N THR A 23 -7.72 10.33 -0.22
CA THR A 23 -8.60 10.65 -1.34
C THR A 23 -7.82 11.20 -2.54
N LEU A 24 -8.08 10.64 -3.73
CA LEU A 24 -7.51 11.20 -4.96
C LEU A 24 -7.95 12.66 -5.14
N SER A 25 -6.99 13.52 -5.51
CA SER A 25 -7.30 14.91 -5.81
C SER A 25 -8.37 15.03 -6.90
N LYS A 26 -9.20 16.08 -6.84
CA LYS A 26 -10.23 16.33 -7.86
C LYS A 26 -9.64 16.34 -9.28
N LYS A 27 -8.41 16.86 -9.41
CA LYS A 27 -7.64 16.90 -10.65
C LYS A 27 -7.32 15.49 -11.16
N VAL A 28 -6.78 14.62 -10.31
CA VAL A 28 -6.48 13.22 -10.67
C VAL A 28 -7.75 12.48 -11.05
N LYS A 29 -8.83 12.62 -10.27
CA LYS A 29 -10.14 12.03 -10.58
C LYS A 29 -10.65 12.44 -11.96
N GLN A 30 -10.42 13.69 -12.36
CA GLN A 30 -10.82 14.17 -13.69
C GLN A 30 -9.94 13.59 -14.79
N LYS A 31 -8.62 13.51 -14.60
CA LYS A 31 -7.68 12.90 -15.55
C LYS A 31 -7.97 11.41 -15.77
N LEU A 32 -8.30 10.67 -14.72
CA LEU A 32 -8.61 9.24 -14.80
C LEU A 32 -9.86 8.93 -15.65
N LYS A 33 -10.77 9.89 -15.83
CA LYS A 33 -11.93 9.75 -16.74
C LYS A 33 -11.52 9.83 -18.20
N ASP A 34 -10.40 10.49 -18.52
CA ASP A 34 -9.85 10.56 -19.86
C ASP A 34 -9.11 9.25 -20.18
N LYS A 35 -9.81 8.37 -20.89
CA LYS A 35 -9.27 7.06 -21.31
C LYS A 35 -8.06 7.20 -22.23
N ALA A 36 -7.98 8.24 -23.07
CA ALA A 36 -6.86 8.42 -23.98
C ALA A 36 -5.60 8.83 -23.20
N TRP A 37 -5.77 9.75 -22.25
CA TRP A 37 -4.70 10.12 -21.31
C TRP A 37 -4.23 8.92 -20.48
N LEU A 38 -5.14 8.16 -19.89
CA LEU A 38 -4.81 6.98 -19.08
C LEU A 38 -4.06 5.92 -19.89
N LYS A 39 -4.55 5.58 -21.09
CA LYS A 39 -3.85 4.67 -22.00
C LYS A 39 -2.45 5.15 -22.33
N LYS A 40 -2.27 6.45 -22.56
CA LYS A 40 -0.95 7.05 -22.82
C LYS A 40 -0.01 6.92 -21.61
N GLN A 41 -0.49 7.12 -20.38
CA GLN A 41 0.35 6.96 -19.18
C GLN A 41 0.77 5.49 -18.99
N ILE A 42 -0.18 4.55 -19.13
CA ILE A 42 0.10 3.12 -19.02
C ILE A 42 1.10 2.67 -20.10
N ALA A 43 0.90 3.10 -21.35
CA ALA A 43 1.82 2.79 -22.45
C ALA A 43 3.22 3.40 -22.26
N ALA A 44 3.34 4.46 -21.48
CA ALA A 44 4.62 5.05 -21.09
C ALA A 44 5.30 4.31 -19.91
N GLY A 45 4.71 3.22 -19.41
CA GLY A 45 5.26 2.42 -18.32
C GLY A 45 5.08 3.04 -16.94
N LYS A 46 4.24 4.07 -16.79
CA LYS A 46 4.00 4.66 -15.47
C LYS A 46 3.26 3.71 -14.55
N THR A 47 3.70 3.68 -13.31
CA THR A 47 3.07 2.98 -12.20
C THR A 47 1.73 3.61 -11.81
N ALA A 48 0.88 2.86 -11.11
CA ALA A 48 -0.37 3.40 -10.60
C ALA A 48 -0.12 4.51 -9.55
N GLN A 49 0.95 4.41 -8.75
CA GLN A 49 1.41 5.48 -7.86
C GLN A 49 1.60 6.81 -8.63
N GLU A 50 2.35 6.79 -9.74
CA GLU A 50 2.62 7.98 -10.55
C GLU A 50 1.38 8.51 -11.25
N ILE A 51 0.52 7.62 -11.77
CA ILE A 51 -0.73 8.00 -12.45
C ILE A 51 -1.70 8.67 -11.48
N MET A 52 -1.78 8.15 -10.25
CA MET A 52 -2.63 8.66 -9.19
C MET A 52 -2.01 9.86 -8.45
N GLU A 53 -0.77 10.22 -8.78
CA GLU A 53 -0.01 11.32 -8.16
C GLU A 53 0.13 11.14 -6.64
N PHE A 54 0.28 9.90 -6.16
CA PHE A 54 0.58 9.63 -4.76
C PHE A 54 2.04 9.95 -4.47
N SER A 55 2.27 10.80 -3.47
CA SER A 55 3.62 11.14 -3.02
C SER A 55 4.27 9.98 -2.27
N ASP A 56 5.59 9.98 -2.19
CA ASP A 56 6.34 8.99 -1.40
C ASP A 56 5.95 9.03 0.08
N GLU A 57 5.61 10.21 0.61
CA GLU A 57 5.08 10.36 1.97
C GLU A 57 3.73 9.64 2.13
N THR A 58 2.84 9.74 1.15
CA THR A 58 1.56 9.03 1.15
C THR A 58 1.79 7.52 1.10
N MET A 59 2.71 7.07 0.23
CA MET A 59 3.10 5.66 0.15
C MET A 59 3.71 5.14 1.45
N ALA A 60 4.55 5.94 2.12
CA ALA A 60 5.09 5.60 3.43
C ALA A 60 3.99 5.45 4.48
N LYS A 61 2.98 6.33 4.49
CA LYS A 61 1.81 6.20 5.38
C LYS A 61 1.02 4.91 5.13
N PHE A 62 0.80 4.54 3.87
CA PHE A 62 0.17 3.26 3.52
C PHE A 62 1.01 2.06 3.98
N TYR A 63 2.33 2.11 3.80
CA TYR A 63 3.24 1.07 4.27
C TYR A 63 3.19 0.92 5.80
N GLN A 64 3.20 2.03 6.54
CA GLN A 64 3.07 2.00 8.00
C GLN A 64 1.74 1.38 8.44
N ALA A 65 0.64 1.65 7.73
CA ALA A 65 -0.65 1.01 8.02
C ALA A 65 -0.63 -0.51 7.76
N ALA A 66 -0.01 -0.95 6.64
CA ALA A 66 0.16 -2.37 6.33
C ALA A 66 1.02 -3.09 7.40
N TYR A 67 2.13 -2.47 7.78
CA TYR A 67 3.02 -3.00 8.81
C TYR A 67 2.35 -3.05 10.19
N TYR A 68 1.56 -2.03 10.55
CA TYR A 68 0.76 -2.05 11.77
C TYR A 68 -0.22 -3.24 11.84
N LEU A 69 -0.89 -3.57 10.72
CA LEU A 69 -1.75 -4.76 10.65
C LEU A 69 -0.94 -6.05 10.86
N PHE A 70 0.25 -6.11 10.28
CA PHE A 70 1.17 -7.24 10.41
C PHE A 70 1.61 -7.45 11.87
N GLU A 71 2.04 -6.39 12.57
CA GLU A 71 2.44 -6.45 13.98
C GLU A 71 1.30 -6.89 14.91
N ARG A 72 0.06 -6.57 14.54
CA ARG A 72 -1.15 -7.02 15.23
C ARG A 72 -1.58 -8.44 14.87
N LYS A 73 -0.77 -9.17 14.09
CA LYS A 73 -1.03 -10.53 13.62
C LYS A 73 -2.29 -10.66 12.77
N ARG A 74 -2.78 -9.55 12.22
CA ARG A 74 -3.91 -9.52 11.27
C ARG A 74 -3.37 -9.82 9.87
N TYR A 75 -2.83 -11.03 9.71
CA TYR A 75 -2.01 -11.37 8.55
C TYR A 75 -2.75 -11.30 7.21
N VAL A 76 -4.04 -11.67 7.18
CA VAL A 76 -4.86 -11.55 5.97
C VAL A 76 -5.07 -10.08 5.58
N ASP A 77 -5.35 -9.21 6.56
CA ASP A 77 -5.52 -7.77 6.31
C ASP A 77 -4.20 -7.11 5.88
N ALA A 78 -3.10 -7.49 6.53
CA ALA A 78 -1.76 -7.05 6.16
C ALA A 78 -1.40 -7.49 4.74
N ALA A 79 -1.69 -8.73 4.35
CA ALA A 79 -1.47 -9.22 3.00
C ALA A 79 -2.25 -8.40 1.97
N ASN A 80 -3.53 -8.09 2.24
CA ASN A 80 -4.33 -7.24 1.35
C ASN A 80 -3.73 -5.82 1.23
N ALA A 81 -3.23 -5.25 2.33
CA ALA A 81 -2.60 -3.92 2.33
C ALA A 81 -1.27 -3.91 1.58
N PHE A 82 -0.43 -4.94 1.74
CA PHE A 82 0.82 -5.08 0.98
C PHE A 82 0.57 -5.36 -0.50
N LEU A 83 -0.45 -6.15 -0.85
CA LEU A 83 -0.87 -6.36 -2.23
C LEU A 83 -1.30 -5.05 -2.89
N PHE A 84 -2.05 -4.20 -2.16
CA PHE A 84 -2.40 -2.86 -2.63
C PHE A 84 -1.15 -2.01 -2.91
N LEU A 85 -0.18 -2.00 -1.99
CA LEU A 85 1.10 -1.28 -2.17
C LEU A 85 1.88 -1.79 -3.40
N ALA A 86 2.00 -3.10 -3.55
CA ALA A 86 2.66 -3.74 -4.69
C ALA A 86 1.93 -3.46 -6.02
N THR A 87 0.60 -3.29 -5.99
CA THR A 87 -0.18 -2.87 -7.16
C THR A 87 0.06 -1.41 -7.52
N LEU A 88 0.23 -0.53 -6.52
CA LEU A 88 0.53 0.88 -6.74
C LEU A 88 1.93 1.07 -7.31
N ASN A 89 2.91 0.37 -6.75
CA ASN A 89 4.30 0.40 -7.20
C ASN A 89 4.91 -1.01 -7.11
N PRO A 90 4.94 -1.74 -8.25
CA PRO A 90 5.45 -3.10 -8.28
C PRO A 90 6.98 -3.18 -8.21
N HIS A 91 7.68 -2.04 -8.24
CA HIS A 91 9.14 -2.01 -8.23
C HIS A 91 9.75 -1.91 -6.82
N ASN A 92 8.91 -1.77 -5.80
CA ASN A 92 9.39 -1.68 -4.43
C ASN A 92 9.50 -3.08 -3.79
N HIS A 93 10.73 -3.50 -3.52
CA HIS A 93 11.06 -4.75 -2.84
C HIS A 93 10.29 -4.96 -1.53
N ASP A 94 10.20 -3.93 -0.69
CA ASP A 94 9.65 -4.05 0.66
C ASP A 94 8.15 -4.40 0.64
N TYR A 95 7.43 -3.98 -0.40
CA TYR A 95 6.00 -4.26 -0.54
C TYR A 95 5.75 -5.73 -0.83
N TRP A 96 6.57 -6.33 -1.71
CA TRP A 96 6.52 -7.75 -2.00
C TRP A 96 7.01 -8.60 -0.82
N LEU A 97 8.06 -8.16 -0.12
CA LEU A 97 8.55 -8.84 1.07
C LEU A 97 7.48 -8.86 2.18
N GLY A 98 6.82 -7.73 2.42
CA GLY A 98 5.69 -7.63 3.35
C GLY A 98 4.53 -8.55 2.96
N LEU A 99 4.18 -8.60 1.67
CA LEU A 99 3.15 -9.51 1.15
C LEU A 99 3.52 -10.97 1.38
N GLY A 100 4.76 -11.37 1.09
CA GLY A 100 5.25 -12.74 1.29
C GLY A 100 5.20 -13.16 2.77
N MET A 101 5.66 -12.30 3.68
CA MET A 101 5.59 -12.58 5.11
C MET A 101 4.14 -12.71 5.61
N ALA A 102 3.25 -11.82 5.17
CA ALA A 102 1.85 -11.82 5.62
C ALA A 102 1.06 -13.02 5.06
N THR A 103 1.26 -13.38 3.80
CA THR A 103 0.62 -14.55 3.18
C THR A 103 1.13 -15.85 3.79
N GLN A 104 2.44 -15.95 4.04
CA GLN A 104 3.05 -17.08 4.75
C GLN A 104 2.42 -17.28 6.14
N LEU A 105 2.36 -16.22 6.96
CA LEU A 105 1.82 -16.30 8.31
C LEU A 105 0.30 -16.48 8.37
N SER A 106 -0.41 -16.26 7.26
CA SER A 106 -1.83 -16.59 7.12
C SER A 106 -2.08 -17.96 6.47
N GLY A 107 -1.04 -18.73 6.15
CA GLY A 107 -1.14 -20.09 5.61
C GLY A 107 -1.37 -20.18 4.10
N HIS A 108 -1.20 -19.10 3.36
CA HIS A 108 -1.32 -19.05 1.89
C HIS A 108 0.07 -19.18 1.27
N TRP A 109 0.61 -20.40 1.28
CA TRP A 109 2.02 -20.66 0.97
C TRP A 109 2.39 -20.41 -0.49
N GLU A 110 1.50 -20.76 -1.43
CA GLU A 110 1.74 -20.53 -2.87
C GLU A 110 1.85 -19.03 -3.17
N ALA A 111 0.92 -18.23 -2.62
CA ALA A 111 0.95 -16.78 -2.75
C ALA A 111 2.20 -16.17 -2.08
N ALA A 112 2.68 -16.77 -1.00
CA ALA A 112 3.91 -16.33 -0.33
C ALA A 112 5.14 -16.56 -1.21
N ILE A 113 5.22 -17.71 -1.89
CA ILE A 113 6.31 -18.02 -2.83
C ILE A 113 6.31 -16.98 -3.95
N ASP A 114 5.17 -16.76 -4.61
CA ASP A 114 5.05 -15.77 -5.69
C ASP A 114 5.50 -14.38 -5.22
N ALA A 115 5.08 -13.96 -4.02
CA ALA A 115 5.45 -12.67 -3.47
C ALA A 115 6.96 -12.57 -3.14
N TYR A 116 7.57 -13.63 -2.60
CA TYR A 116 9.01 -13.63 -2.33
C TYR A 116 9.85 -13.66 -3.62
N GLU A 117 9.40 -14.35 -4.67
CA GLU A 117 10.04 -14.29 -5.98
C GLU A 117 10.03 -12.87 -6.55
N MET A 118 8.87 -12.21 -6.49
CA MET A 118 8.76 -10.81 -6.89
C MET A 118 9.64 -9.89 -6.03
N ALA A 119 9.74 -10.16 -4.72
CA ALA A 119 10.65 -9.42 -3.86
C ALA A 119 12.11 -9.60 -4.31
N ALA A 120 12.52 -10.82 -4.63
CA ALA A 120 13.89 -11.11 -5.07
C ALA A 120 14.24 -10.40 -6.39
N ILE A 121 13.33 -10.42 -7.37
CA ILE A 121 13.49 -9.72 -8.66
C ILE A 121 13.71 -8.22 -8.42
N ASN A 122 12.82 -7.59 -7.64
CA ASN A 122 12.87 -6.13 -7.42
C ASN A 122 14.02 -5.68 -6.50
N ARG A 123 14.66 -6.61 -5.77
CA ARG A 123 15.87 -6.30 -4.98
C ARG A 123 17.10 -6.16 -5.89
N LEU A 124 17.17 -6.97 -6.95
CA LEU A 124 18.32 -6.99 -7.88
C LEU A 124 18.31 -5.80 -8.84
N ASP A 125 17.15 -5.20 -9.06
CA ASP A 125 16.97 -4.00 -9.88
C ASP A 125 17.34 -2.69 -9.13
N SER A 126 17.70 -2.78 -7.84
CA SER A 126 18.24 -1.66 -7.06
C SER A 126 19.78 -1.72 -7.10
N PRO A 127 20.47 -0.74 -7.72
CA PRO A 127 21.93 -0.75 -7.87
C PRO A 127 22.71 -0.71 -6.55
#